data_AF-A0A3M1WZ85-F1
#
_entry.id   AF-A0A3M1WZ85-F1
#
_cell.length_a   1.000
_cell.length_b   1.000
_cell.length_c   1.000
_cell.angle_alpha   90.00
_cell.angle_beta   90.00
_cell.angle_gamma   90.00
#
_symmetry.space_group_name_H-M   'P 1'
#
loop_
_entity.id
_entity.type
_entity.pdbx_description
1 polymer ?
#
loop_
_entity_poly.entity_id
_entity_poly.type
_entity_poly.pdbx_seq_one_letter_code
_entity_poly.pdbx_strand_id
1 'polypeptide(L)' 'ASMNRRLAPELETLFLTPAEEYAYVSSSLVREIAALGGDVSHFVHPAVERALRPD' A
#
# COMPACT_ATOMS: atom_id res chain seq x y z
N ALA A 1 6.37 15.47 1.11
CA ALA A 1 6.04 16.60 2.02
C ALA A 1 6.36 17.99 1.46
N SER A 2 7.25 18.16 0.47
CA SER A 2 7.65 19.49 -0.04
C SER A 2 6.48 20.33 -0.59
N MET A 3 5.58 19.70 -1.35
CA MET A 3 4.41 20.39 -1.90
C MET A 3 3.40 20.76 -0.81
N ASN A 4 3.17 19.86 0.16
CA ASN A 4 2.24 20.11 1.27
C ASN A 4 2.69 21.30 2.12
N ARG A 5 4.00 21.47 2.36
CA ARG A 5 4.52 22.66 3.07
C ARG A 5 4.16 24.00 2.41
N ARG A 6 3.99 24.02 1.08
CA ARG A 6 3.59 25.23 0.35
C ARG A 6 2.08 25.44 0.34
N LEU A 7 1.30 24.36 0.31
CA LEU A 7 -0.15 24.41 0.19
C LEU A 7 -0.87 24.54 1.54
N ALA A 8 -0.30 23.99 2.61
CA ALA A 8 -0.83 23.97 3.97
C ALA A 8 0.32 24.09 4.99
N PRO A 9 0.88 25.30 5.20
CA PRO A 9 2.06 25.52 6.04
C PRO A 9 1.84 25.24 7.53
N GLU A 10 0.60 25.16 7.98
CA GLU A 10 0.21 24.81 9.36
C GLU A 10 0.29 23.31 9.65
N LEU A 11 0.43 22.46 8.61
CA LEU A 11 0.48 21.01 8.74
C LEU A 11 1.92 20.50 8.68
N GLU A 12 2.27 19.63 9.62
CA GLU A 12 3.54 18.91 9.63
C GLU A 12 3.35 17.49 9.08
N THR A 13 4.28 17.03 8.23
CA THR A 13 4.25 15.67 7.68
C THR A 13 5.29 14.82 8.39
N LEU A 14 4.85 13.88 9.20
CA LEU A 14 5.73 12.91 9.86
C LEU A 14 5.92 11.68 8.96
N PHE A 15 7.17 11.25 8.81
CA PHE A 15 7.51 10.01 8.11
C PHE A 15 7.82 8.93 9.15
N LEU A 16 7.14 7.79 9.04
CA LEU A 16 7.38 6.61 9.84
C LEU A 16 7.89 5.50 8.92
N THR A 17 8.96 4.83 9.33
CA THR A 17 9.48 3.66 8.61
C THR A 17 8.59 2.46 8.94
N PRO A 18 8.15 1.67 7.94
CA PRO A 18 7.44 0.44 8.22
C PRO A 18 8.34 -0.57 8.94
N ALA A 19 7.74 -1.59 9.56
CA ALA A 19 8.48 -2.75 10.00
C ALA A 19 9.16 -3.44 8.79
N GLU A 20 10.29 -4.11 9.02
CA GLU A 20 11.15 -4.66 7.97
C GLU A 20 10.39 -5.64 7.06
N GLU A 21 9.51 -6.44 7.65
CA GLU A 21 8.68 -7.42 6.96
C GLU A 21 7.71 -6.79 5.94
N TYR A 22 7.47 -5.48 6.00
CA TYR A 22 6.58 -4.75 5.09
C TYR A 22 7.29 -3.76 4.17
N ALA A 23 8.62 -3.64 4.25
CA ALA A 23 9.39 -2.65 3.52
C ALA A 23 9.30 -2.79 1.98
N TYR A 24 8.96 -3.98 1.48
CA TYR A 24 8.89 -4.30 0.05
C TYR A 24 7.47 -4.33 -0.51
N VAL A 25 6.43 -4.07 0.30
CA VAL A 25 5.03 -4.16 -0.15
C VAL A 25 4.66 -2.96 -1.02
N SER A 26 4.15 -3.22 -2.23
CA SER A 26 3.68 -2.22 -3.18
C SER A 26 2.28 -2.57 -3.69
N SER A 27 1.34 -1.62 -3.59
CA SER A 27 -0.03 -1.80 -4.09
C SER A 27 -0.09 -2.13 -5.57
N SER A 28 0.82 -1.57 -6.38
CA SER A 28 0.86 -1.84 -7.82
C SER A 28 1.22 -3.31 -8.07
N LEU A 29 2.26 -3.79 -7.40
CA LEU A 29 2.72 -5.17 -7.54
C LEU A 29 1.68 -6.17 -7.02
N VAL A 30 1.08 -5.90 -5.86
CA VAL A 30 0.02 -6.75 -5.28
C VAL A 30 -1.17 -6.86 -6.24
N ARG A 31 -1.61 -5.75 -6.85
CA ARG A 31 -2.72 -5.76 -7.82
C ARG A 31 -2.36 -6.53 -9.09
N GLU A 32 -1.14 -6.41 -9.58
CA GLU A 32 -0.66 -7.14 -10.75
C GLU A 32 -0.63 -8.65 -10.50
N ILE A 33 -0.08 -9.09 -9.36
CA ILE A 33 -0.07 -10.51 -8.97
C ILE A 33 -1.51 -11.04 -8.88
N ALA A 34 -2.40 -10.32 -8.20
CA ALA A 34 -3.80 -10.72 -8.05
C ALA A 34 -4.52 -10.80 -9.40
N ALA A 35 -4.30 -9.84 -10.31
CA ALA A 35 -4.88 -9.84 -11.65
C ALA A 35 -4.41 -11.01 -12.51
N LEU A 36 -3.20 -11.52 -12.26
CA LEU A 36 -2.64 -12.72 -12.91
C LEU A 36 -3.06 -14.03 -12.21
N GLY A 37 -3.93 -13.96 -11.19
CA GLY A 37 -4.41 -15.13 -10.44
C GLY A 37 -3.41 -15.65 -9.39
N GLY A 38 -2.39 -14.87 -9.05
CA GLY A 38 -1.45 -15.21 -7.98
C GLY A 38 -2.03 -14.98 -6.58
N ASP A 39 -1.53 -15.74 -5.60
CA ASP A 39 -1.90 -15.58 -4.20
C ASP A 39 -1.20 -14.36 -3.58
N VAL A 40 -1.99 -13.51 -2.91
CA VAL A 40 -1.53 -12.30 -2.23
C VAL A 40 -1.89 -12.27 -0.74
N SER A 41 -2.40 -13.38 -0.18
CA SER A 41 -2.86 -13.49 1.21
C SER A 41 -1.79 -13.12 2.24
N HIS A 42 -0.51 -13.28 1.91
CA HIS A 42 0.62 -12.88 2.76
C HIS A 42 0.91 -11.37 2.76
N PHE A 43 0.41 -10.62 1.78
CA PHE A 43 0.70 -9.19 1.61
C PHE A 43 -0.46 -8.29 2.02
N VAL A 44 -1.67 -8.84 2.19
CA VAL A 44 -2.88 -8.06 2.48
C VAL A 44 -3.76 -8.73 3.51
N HIS A 45 -4.56 -7.93 4.20
CA HIS A 45 -5.60 -8.44 5.08
C HIS A 45 -6.66 -9.24 4.29
N PRO A 46 -7.27 -10.30 4.86
CA PRO A 46 -8.26 -11.14 4.15
C PRO A 46 -9.45 -10.38 3.53
N ALA A 47 -9.83 -9.23 4.12
CA ALA A 47 -10.87 -8.37 3.55
C ALA A 47 -10.46 -7.76 2.20
N VAL A 48 -9.19 -7.40 2.05
CA VAL A 48 -8.64 -6.85 0.81
C VAL A 48 -8.42 -7.95 -0.22
N GLU A 49 -7.93 -9.11 0.19
CA GLU A 49 -7.77 -10.29 -0.67
C GLU A 49 -9.11 -10.65 -1.35
N ARG A 50 -10.21 -10.69 -0.59
CA ARG A 50 -11.55 -10.93 -1.15
C ARG A 50 -11.98 -9.87 -2.16
N ALA A 51 -11.63 -8.61 -1.93
CA ALA A 51 -11.97 -7.51 -2.83
C ALA A 51 -11.10 -7.45 -4.10
N LEU A 52 -9.95 -8.16 -4.11
CA LEU A 52 -9.07 -8.26 -5.27
C LEU A 52 -9.40 -9.45 -6.18
N ARG A 53 -10.28 -10.36 -5.75
CA ARG A 53 -10.71 -11.49 -6.59
C ARG A 53 -11.53 -10.95 -7.77
N PRO A 54 -11.30 -11.43 -9.00
CA PRO A 54 -12.13 -11.06 -10.13
C PRO A 54 -13.58 -11.51 -9.91
N ASP A 55 -14.52 -10.76 -10.50
CA ASP A 55 -15.96 -11.10 -10.55
C ASP A 55 -16.22 -12.42 -11.30
#